data_AF-A0A936DLZ9-F1
#
_entry.id   AF-A0A936DLZ9-F1
#
_cell.length_a   1.000
_cell.length_b   1.000
_cell.length_c   1.000
_cell.angle_alpha   90.00
_cell.angle_beta   90.00
_cell.angle_gamma   90.00
#
_symmetry.space_group_name_H-M   'P 1'
#
loop_
_entity.id
_entity.type
_entity.pdbx_description
1 polymer ?
#
loop_
_entity_poly.entity_id
_entity_poly.type
_entity_poly.pdbx_seq_one_letter_code
_entity_poly.pdbx_strand_id
1 'polypeptide(L)'
;MNREDFLKYVFEKNQNTSFFSLLYVPNIKNNKVDLDLIDILQLNKDLINENGKHIIDTLENDSEFPLYEDYQKLKIKLFAFLCIQDIFPETGYIDYANKDSSALHYFYYESLHILREFFYLGFNNFYISSQHLMRTFIEFNIRQCYISKKCQRENSYKPLNDYLKSGIWPSNQKMFNYFLPKDNFVNPLKRALQTILENVSNTSHAYPPELSARKRGNLNFEYQQETFFFWYPLASYFNSVLWIYYVMFPMLLKPKDIIRKFGFNFPIGLFISEYQFKFFELTLNGDLNEFIKYCNTVDEVKDIEAFYESKSDLSNNEIKESWTEEEELRSNFGGYISILVKLRKVHEIIANKCTMINREKLSDISNISINEMNSFAFWQKGIKIQ
;
A
#
# COMPACT_ATOMS: atom_id res chain seq x y z
N MET A 1 1.75 -22.16 29.61
CA MET A 1 0.42 -21.70 29.14
C MET A 1 -0.38 -22.93 28.74
N ASN A 2 -1.56 -23.13 29.32
CA ASN A 2 -2.41 -24.27 28.95
C ASN A 2 -3.21 -23.95 27.66
N ARG A 3 -3.93 -24.94 27.12
CA ARG A 3 -4.68 -24.78 25.86
C ARG A 3 -5.76 -23.69 25.95
N GLU A 4 -6.50 -23.61 27.04
CA GLU A 4 -7.57 -22.63 27.22
C GLU A 4 -7.00 -21.22 27.38
N ASP A 5 -5.93 -21.07 28.17
CA ASP A 5 -5.18 -19.82 28.31
C ASP A 5 -4.59 -19.38 26.97
N PHE A 6 -4.09 -20.32 26.16
CA PHE A 6 -3.58 -20.02 24.83
C PHE A 6 -4.69 -19.57 23.88
N LEU A 7 -5.83 -20.28 23.84
CA LEU A 7 -6.96 -19.90 23.00
C LEU A 7 -7.51 -18.54 23.44
N LYS A 8 -7.70 -18.33 24.75
CA LYS A 8 -8.13 -17.06 25.32
C LYS A 8 -7.14 -15.93 24.98
N TYR A 9 -5.84 -16.18 25.16
CA TYR A 9 -4.78 -15.25 24.74
C TYR A 9 -4.84 -14.92 23.25
N VAL A 10 -5.04 -15.91 22.36
CA VAL A 10 -5.16 -15.71 20.92
C VAL A 10 -6.41 -14.88 20.57
N PHE A 11 -7.55 -15.15 21.19
CA PHE A 11 -8.80 -14.43 20.91
C PHE A 11 -8.86 -13.03 21.53
N GLU A 12 -8.27 -12.82 22.70
CA GLU A 12 -8.24 -11.53 23.40
C GLU A 12 -7.16 -10.60 22.82
N LYS A 13 -5.98 -11.11 22.44
CA LYS A 13 -4.91 -10.29 21.84
C LYS A 13 -5.27 -9.78 20.44
N ASN A 14 -6.11 -10.51 19.71
CA ASN A 14 -6.62 -10.12 18.40
C ASN A 14 -7.62 -8.94 18.43
N GLN A 15 -7.98 -8.41 19.62
CA GLN A 15 -8.79 -7.20 19.73
C GLN A 15 -7.97 -5.90 19.56
N ASN A 16 -6.64 -5.97 19.66
CA ASN A 16 -5.79 -4.83 19.35
C ASN A 16 -5.50 -4.83 17.85
N THR A 17 -6.34 -4.15 17.07
CA THR A 17 -5.91 -3.64 15.76
C THR A 17 -4.81 -2.63 16.00
N SER A 18 -3.57 -3.08 15.96
CA SER A 18 -2.41 -2.19 15.90
C SER A 18 -2.60 -1.28 14.69
N PHE A 19 -2.64 0.03 14.93
CA PHE A 19 -2.65 1.05 13.88
C PHE A 19 -1.22 1.29 13.47
N PHE A 20 -0.99 1.35 12.16
CA PHE A 20 0.35 1.31 11.61
C PHE A 20 0.62 2.41 10.56
N SER A 21 -0.30 3.35 10.35
CA SER A 21 -0.17 4.43 9.36
C SER A 21 0.46 5.72 9.91
N LEU A 22 1.21 5.62 11.01
CA LEU A 22 1.72 6.75 11.79
C LEU A 22 3.00 7.44 11.26
N LEU A 23 3.45 7.13 10.04
CA LEU A 23 4.81 7.52 9.66
C LEU A 23 4.92 9.01 9.29
N TYR A 24 5.86 9.69 9.93
CA TYR A 24 6.32 11.03 9.58
C TYR A 24 7.06 11.00 8.23
N VAL A 25 7.02 12.11 7.49
CA VAL A 25 7.86 12.26 6.30
C VAL A 25 9.32 12.41 6.75
N PRO A 26 10.21 11.45 6.47
CA PRO A 26 11.58 11.45 6.97
C PRO A 26 12.42 12.48 6.23
N ASN A 27 13.59 12.78 6.78
CA ASN A 27 14.52 13.65 6.09
C ASN A 27 15.33 12.83 5.08
N ILE A 28 15.37 13.28 3.83
CA ILE A 28 16.27 12.70 2.84
C ILE A 28 17.57 13.47 2.86
N LYS A 29 18.67 12.80 3.21
CA LYS A 29 20.02 13.35 3.14
C LYS A 29 20.84 12.53 2.16
N ASN A 30 21.39 13.17 1.14
CA ASN A 30 22.22 12.51 0.11
C ASN A 30 21.55 11.28 -0.51
N ASN A 31 20.25 11.36 -0.83
CA ASN A 31 19.45 10.26 -1.37
C ASN A 31 19.44 9.00 -0.46
N LYS A 32 19.57 9.20 0.85
CA LYS A 32 19.43 8.16 1.86
C LYS A 32 18.29 8.52 2.80
N VAL A 33 17.59 7.49 3.26
CA VAL A 33 16.53 7.65 4.23
C VAL A 33 17.06 7.33 5.62
N ASP A 34 16.90 8.27 6.55
CA ASP A 34 17.42 8.23 7.91
C ASP A 34 16.57 7.43 8.91
N LEU A 35 15.54 6.71 8.44
CA LEU A 35 14.70 5.82 9.24
C LEU A 35 14.93 4.37 8.89
N ASP A 36 15.05 3.50 9.89
CA ASP A 36 15.16 2.05 9.72
C ASP A 36 13.87 1.49 9.13
N LEU A 37 13.97 0.44 8.31
CA LEU A 37 12.87 -0.28 7.69
C LEU A 37 11.82 -0.75 8.69
N ILE A 38 12.23 -1.14 9.89
CA ILE A 38 11.33 -1.49 10.98
C ILE A 38 10.41 -0.30 11.31
N ASP A 39 10.95 0.92 11.36
CA ASP A 39 10.17 2.12 11.61
C ASP A 39 9.31 2.48 10.40
N ILE A 40 9.88 2.42 9.19
CA ILE A 40 9.16 2.70 7.92
C ILE A 40 7.87 1.89 7.85
N LEU A 41 7.98 0.58 8.07
CA LEU A 41 6.88 -0.34 7.94
C LEU A 41 6.15 -0.61 9.26
N GLN A 42 6.61 -0.01 10.37
CA GLN A 42 6.09 -0.23 11.71
C GLN A 42 6.04 -1.71 12.08
N LEU A 43 7.13 -2.42 11.78
CA LEU A 43 7.30 -3.82 12.11
C LEU A 43 7.51 -3.99 13.61
N ASN A 44 6.88 -4.99 14.20
CA ASN A 44 7.17 -5.42 15.54
C ASN A 44 8.46 -6.27 15.54
N LYS A 45 9.55 -5.69 16.02
CA LYS A 45 10.86 -6.34 16.11
C LYS A 45 10.86 -7.62 16.94
N ASP A 46 9.90 -7.80 17.85
CA ASP A 46 9.74 -9.02 18.66
C ASP A 46 9.24 -10.22 17.85
N LEU A 47 8.62 -9.98 16.68
CA LEU A 47 8.18 -11.03 15.76
C LEU A 47 9.28 -11.45 14.77
N ILE A 48 10.46 -10.87 14.89
CA ILE A 48 11.63 -11.15 14.06
C ILE A 48 12.63 -11.92 14.92
N ASN A 49 13.08 -13.08 14.45
CA ASN A 49 14.08 -13.84 15.19
C ASN A 49 15.47 -13.13 15.20
N GLU A 50 16.39 -13.60 16.05
CA GLU A 50 17.70 -12.96 16.23
C GLU A 50 18.54 -12.87 14.93
N ASN A 51 18.52 -13.91 14.10
CA ASN A 51 19.23 -13.88 12.82
C ASN A 51 18.61 -12.86 11.85
N GLY A 52 17.29 -12.74 11.82
CA GLY A 52 16.58 -11.71 11.07
C GLY A 52 16.94 -10.29 11.55
N LYS A 53 17.11 -10.10 12.87
CA LYS A 53 17.58 -8.83 13.44
C LYS A 53 19.01 -8.50 12.98
N HIS A 54 19.90 -9.49 12.89
CA HIS A 54 21.24 -9.30 12.35
C HIS A 54 21.24 -8.94 10.85
N ILE A 55 20.33 -9.51 10.07
CA ILE A 55 20.16 -9.11 8.66
C ILE A 55 19.73 -7.65 8.57
N ILE A 56 18.74 -7.24 9.39
CA ILE A 56 18.29 -5.85 9.42
C ILE A 56 19.45 -4.92 9.79
N ASP A 57 20.18 -5.25 10.86
CA ASP A 57 21.34 -4.47 11.29
C ASP A 57 22.40 -4.34 10.18
N THR A 58 22.66 -5.44 9.45
CA THR A 58 23.57 -5.42 8.29
C THR A 58 23.04 -4.50 7.19
N LEU A 59 21.77 -4.63 6.80
CA LEU A 59 21.18 -3.84 5.73
C LEU A 59 21.11 -2.34 6.06
N GLU A 60 20.88 -1.99 7.33
CA GLU A 60 20.74 -0.61 7.78
C GLU A 60 22.09 0.07 8.06
N ASN A 61 23.03 -0.65 8.67
CA ASN A 61 24.23 -0.05 9.26
C ASN A 61 25.53 -0.40 8.55
N ASP A 62 25.58 -1.49 7.77
CA ASP A 62 26.79 -1.88 7.04
C ASP A 62 26.86 -1.19 5.67
N SER A 63 27.54 -0.04 5.60
CA SER A 63 27.74 0.69 4.34
C SER A 63 28.65 -0.03 3.34
N GLU A 64 29.39 -1.07 3.76
CA GLU A 64 30.21 -1.90 2.87
C GLU A 64 29.42 -3.07 2.27
N PHE A 65 28.16 -3.28 2.70
CA PHE A 65 27.30 -4.30 2.13
C PHE A 65 27.14 -4.09 0.60
N PRO A 66 27.38 -5.12 -0.25
CA PRO A 66 27.46 -4.94 -1.70
C PRO A 66 26.25 -4.33 -2.39
N LEU A 67 25.05 -4.42 -1.80
CA LEU A 67 23.80 -3.85 -2.33
C LEU A 67 23.23 -2.75 -1.44
N TYR A 68 24.06 -2.11 -0.61
CA TYR A 68 23.62 -1.05 0.29
C TYR A 68 22.88 0.08 -0.46
N GLU A 69 23.39 0.51 -1.61
CA GLU A 69 22.74 1.55 -2.41
C GLU A 69 21.37 1.11 -2.95
N ASP A 70 21.23 -0.13 -3.42
CA ASP A 70 19.95 -0.64 -3.92
C ASP A 70 18.95 -0.85 -2.78
N TYR A 71 19.42 -1.17 -1.59
CA TYR A 71 18.60 -1.21 -0.39
C TYR A 71 18.09 0.20 -0.01
N GLN A 72 18.93 1.23 -0.08
CA GLN A 72 18.48 2.61 0.12
C GLN A 72 17.47 3.05 -0.94
N LYS A 73 17.65 2.65 -2.21
CA LYS A 73 16.64 2.88 -3.27
C LYS A 73 15.33 2.16 -2.97
N LEU A 74 15.37 0.94 -2.42
CA LEU A 74 14.17 0.23 -1.96
C LEU A 74 13.47 1.02 -0.84
N LYS A 75 14.20 1.54 0.16
CA LYS A 75 13.63 2.39 1.23
C LYS A 75 12.95 3.62 0.65
N ILE A 76 13.57 4.31 -0.31
CA ILE A 76 12.95 5.44 -1.02
C ILE A 76 11.64 5.02 -1.70
N LYS A 77 11.63 3.88 -2.41
CA LYS A 77 10.42 3.37 -3.07
C LYS A 77 9.32 2.99 -2.07
N LEU A 78 9.69 2.43 -0.92
CA LEU A 78 8.77 2.16 0.18
C LEU A 78 8.14 3.46 0.70
N PHE A 79 8.94 4.51 0.88
CA PHE A 79 8.41 5.82 1.28
C PHE A 79 7.51 6.46 0.24
N ALA A 80 7.89 6.41 -1.04
CA ALA A 80 7.02 6.84 -2.12
C ALA A 80 5.68 6.09 -2.05
N PHE A 81 5.73 4.76 -1.87
CA PHE A 81 4.52 3.95 -1.72
C PHE A 81 3.68 4.35 -0.50
N LEU A 82 4.31 4.68 0.62
CA LEU A 82 3.62 5.19 1.81
C LEU A 82 3.01 6.57 1.58
N CYS A 83 3.64 7.44 0.78
CA CYS A 83 3.12 8.78 0.49
C CYS A 83 1.96 8.78 -0.51
N ILE A 84 1.78 7.72 -1.29
CA ILE A 84 0.69 7.63 -2.28
C ILE A 84 -0.70 7.71 -1.63
N GLN A 85 -0.86 7.25 -0.39
CA GLN A 85 -2.17 7.34 0.29
C GLN A 85 -2.69 8.78 0.40
N ASP A 86 -1.80 9.79 0.39
CA ASP A 86 -2.16 11.19 0.55
C ASP A 86 -2.84 11.78 -0.68
N ILE A 87 -2.70 11.14 -1.86
CA ILE A 87 -3.33 11.62 -3.11
C ILE A 87 -4.67 10.95 -3.40
N PHE A 88 -5.12 10.01 -2.57
CA PHE A 88 -6.40 9.36 -2.81
C PHE A 88 -7.56 10.34 -2.53
N PRO A 89 -8.41 10.62 -3.54
CA PRO A 89 -9.43 11.64 -3.41
C PRO A 89 -10.57 11.18 -2.49
N GLU A 90 -10.99 12.05 -1.58
CA GLU A 90 -12.18 11.87 -0.76
C GLU A 90 -13.42 12.51 -1.41
N THR A 91 -13.86 11.93 -2.52
CA THR A 91 -14.98 12.51 -3.30
C THR A 91 -16.34 12.18 -2.69
N GLY A 92 -17.13 13.19 -2.37
CA GLY A 92 -18.54 13.02 -2.02
C GLY A 92 -19.39 12.56 -3.22
N TYR A 93 -19.85 11.30 -3.22
CA TYR A 93 -20.79 10.77 -4.22
C TYR A 93 -22.27 10.87 -3.78
N ILE A 94 -23.21 10.58 -4.69
CA ILE A 94 -24.65 10.69 -4.40
C ILE A 94 -25.09 9.69 -3.31
N ASP A 95 -24.45 8.53 -3.25
CA ASP A 95 -24.67 7.48 -2.27
C ASP A 95 -23.72 7.57 -1.06
N TYR A 96 -23.10 8.73 -0.84
CA TYR A 96 -22.08 8.93 0.19
C TYR A 96 -22.61 8.64 1.60
N ALA A 97 -22.04 7.60 2.21
CA ALA A 97 -21.98 7.45 3.65
C ALA A 97 -20.53 7.68 4.09
N ASN A 98 -20.29 8.40 5.20
CA ASN A 98 -18.94 8.71 5.70
C ASN A 98 -17.99 7.51 5.83
N LYS A 99 -18.54 6.28 5.92
CA LYS A 99 -17.75 5.04 6.01
C LYS A 99 -17.23 4.55 4.66
N ASP A 100 -17.89 4.93 3.56
CA ASP A 100 -17.65 4.35 2.24
C ASP A 100 -16.47 5.04 1.52
N SER A 101 -16.20 6.31 1.83
CA SER A 101 -15.06 7.06 1.25
C SER A 101 -13.72 6.50 1.71
N SER A 102 -13.52 6.35 3.01
CA SER A 102 -12.27 5.78 3.54
C SER A 102 -12.15 4.28 3.29
N ALA A 103 -13.27 3.58 3.03
CA ALA A 103 -13.25 2.20 2.58
C ALA A 103 -12.61 2.03 1.19
N LEU A 104 -12.53 3.10 0.38
CA LEU A 104 -11.74 3.06 -0.87
C LEU A 104 -10.27 2.75 -0.60
N HIS A 105 -9.74 3.03 0.59
CA HIS A 105 -8.34 2.78 0.93
C HIS A 105 -8.09 1.33 1.36
N TYR A 106 -9.15 0.51 1.43
CA TYR A 106 -9.06 -0.91 1.79
C TYR A 106 -7.96 -1.65 1.03
N PHE A 107 -7.94 -1.55 -0.30
CA PHE A 107 -6.99 -2.32 -1.09
C PHE A 107 -5.54 -1.87 -0.88
N TYR A 108 -5.33 -0.57 -0.66
CA TYR A 108 -4.04 -0.03 -0.30
C TYR A 108 -3.55 -0.52 1.07
N TYR A 109 -4.41 -0.51 2.09
CA TYR A 109 -4.01 -0.98 3.42
C TYR A 109 -3.79 -2.49 3.46
N GLU A 110 -4.55 -3.27 2.70
CA GLU A 110 -4.28 -4.70 2.51
C GLU A 110 -2.94 -4.94 1.79
N SER A 111 -2.62 -4.16 0.75
CA SER A 111 -1.32 -4.29 0.09
C SER A 111 -0.17 -3.92 1.03
N LEU A 112 -0.34 -2.90 1.87
CA LEU A 112 0.64 -2.54 2.91
C LEU A 112 0.78 -3.63 3.98
N HIS A 113 -0.32 -4.28 4.38
CA HIS A 113 -0.29 -5.41 5.29
C HIS A 113 0.49 -6.60 4.69
N ILE A 114 0.20 -6.97 3.45
CA ILE A 114 0.90 -8.04 2.71
C ILE A 114 2.40 -7.72 2.58
N LEU A 115 2.75 -6.46 2.35
CA LEU A 115 4.12 -6.01 2.28
C LEU A 115 4.85 -6.18 3.62
N ARG A 116 4.19 -5.93 4.76
CA ARG A 116 4.77 -6.20 6.08
C ARG A 116 4.96 -7.70 6.30
N GLU A 117 3.97 -8.51 5.95
CA GLU A 117 4.09 -9.98 6.01
C GLU A 117 5.25 -10.48 5.16
N PHE A 118 5.48 -9.91 3.97
CA PHE A 118 6.64 -10.22 3.15
C PHE A 118 7.96 -10.02 3.90
N PHE A 119 8.12 -8.90 4.60
CA PHE A 119 9.32 -8.63 5.39
C PHE A 119 9.42 -9.53 6.61
N TYR A 120 8.33 -9.77 7.34
CA TYR A 120 8.34 -10.73 8.46
C TYR A 120 8.78 -12.13 8.01
N LEU A 121 8.22 -12.62 6.91
CA LEU A 121 8.57 -13.93 6.36
C LEU A 121 10.02 -13.96 5.89
N GLY A 122 10.46 -12.95 5.15
CA GLY A 122 11.84 -12.85 4.67
C GLY A 122 12.86 -12.84 5.81
N PHE A 123 12.67 -11.97 6.82
CA PHE A 123 13.57 -11.90 7.97
C PHE A 123 13.54 -13.15 8.84
N ASN A 124 12.45 -13.91 8.85
CA ASN A 124 12.35 -15.19 9.55
C ASN A 124 12.70 -16.41 8.67
N ASN A 125 13.40 -16.19 7.55
CA ASN A 125 13.90 -17.26 6.65
C ASN A 125 12.80 -18.06 5.91
N PHE A 126 11.60 -17.49 5.75
CA PHE A 126 10.51 -18.03 4.93
C PHE A 126 10.47 -17.38 3.54
N TYR A 127 11.62 -17.36 2.85
CA TYR A 127 11.80 -16.68 1.56
C TYR A 127 10.76 -17.09 0.50
N ILE A 128 10.45 -18.38 0.35
CA ILE A 128 9.48 -18.83 -0.68
C ILE A 128 8.10 -18.26 -0.38
N SER A 129 7.67 -18.35 0.88
CA SER A 129 6.40 -17.78 1.34
C SER A 129 6.37 -16.28 1.13
N SER A 130 7.47 -15.56 1.35
CA SER A 130 7.53 -14.12 1.05
C SER A 130 7.34 -13.86 -0.46
N GLN A 131 8.01 -14.60 -1.34
CA GLN A 131 7.82 -14.44 -2.79
C GLN A 131 6.38 -14.69 -3.26
N HIS A 132 5.67 -15.64 -2.65
CA HIS A 132 4.24 -15.89 -2.94
C HIS A 132 3.34 -14.68 -2.65
N LEU A 133 3.72 -13.81 -1.71
CA LEU A 133 2.94 -12.62 -1.36
C LEU A 133 3.04 -11.51 -2.40
N MET A 134 4.07 -11.52 -3.26
CA MET A 134 4.34 -10.44 -4.21
C MET A 134 3.25 -10.30 -5.28
N ARG A 135 2.68 -11.42 -5.73
CA ARG A 135 1.54 -11.37 -6.64
C ARG A 135 0.34 -10.67 -5.98
N THR A 136 0.01 -11.08 -4.77
CA THR A 136 -1.13 -10.54 -4.01
C THR A 136 -0.93 -9.05 -3.76
N PHE A 137 0.27 -8.62 -3.38
CA PHE A 137 0.65 -7.20 -3.25
C PHE A 137 0.36 -6.40 -4.52
N ILE A 138 0.81 -6.88 -5.69
CA ILE A 138 0.59 -6.20 -6.97
C ILE A 138 -0.90 -6.17 -7.31
N GLU A 139 -1.62 -7.29 -7.13
CA GLU A 139 -3.05 -7.38 -7.43
C GLU A 139 -3.90 -6.42 -6.59
N PHE A 140 -3.58 -6.25 -5.30
CA PHE A 140 -4.28 -5.28 -4.45
C PHE A 140 -4.07 -3.83 -4.91
N ASN A 141 -2.85 -3.47 -5.33
CA ASN A 141 -2.61 -2.13 -5.86
C ASN A 141 -3.33 -1.88 -7.21
N ILE A 142 -3.44 -2.91 -8.06
CA ILE A 142 -4.25 -2.84 -9.29
C ILE A 142 -5.73 -2.64 -8.94
N ARG A 143 -6.23 -3.35 -7.93
CA ARG A 143 -7.63 -3.21 -7.46
C ARG A 143 -7.90 -1.83 -6.88
N GLN A 144 -6.95 -1.25 -6.13
CA GLN A 144 -7.04 0.12 -5.63
C GLN A 144 -7.32 1.10 -6.77
N CYS A 145 -6.50 1.08 -7.82
CA CYS A 145 -6.66 1.96 -8.98
C CYS A 145 -7.95 1.68 -9.76
N TYR A 146 -8.28 0.39 -9.96
CA TYR A 146 -9.50 -0.01 -10.67
C TYR A 146 -10.77 0.48 -9.97
N ILE A 147 -10.92 0.20 -8.67
CA ILE A 147 -12.10 0.60 -7.89
C ILE A 147 -12.19 2.11 -7.79
N SER A 148 -11.08 2.80 -7.54
CA SER A 148 -11.07 4.27 -7.51
C SER A 148 -11.58 4.85 -8.83
N LYS A 149 -11.10 4.35 -9.97
CA LYS A 149 -11.56 4.83 -11.29
C LYS A 149 -13.01 4.47 -11.59
N LYS A 150 -13.44 3.29 -11.16
CA LYS A 150 -14.81 2.82 -11.37
C LYS A 150 -15.81 3.63 -10.56
N CYS A 151 -15.52 3.92 -9.29
CA CYS A 151 -16.35 4.78 -8.46
C CYS A 151 -16.41 6.21 -9.02
N GLN A 152 -15.28 6.75 -9.51
CA GLN A 152 -15.25 8.06 -10.17
C GLN A 152 -16.15 8.10 -11.43
N ARG A 153 -16.09 7.09 -12.28
CA ARG A 153 -16.90 7.03 -13.52
C ARG A 153 -18.38 6.79 -13.27
N GLU A 154 -18.71 5.98 -12.26
CA GLU A 154 -20.09 5.68 -11.89
C GLU A 154 -20.68 6.73 -10.93
N ASN A 155 -19.85 7.68 -10.46
CA ASN A 155 -20.20 8.70 -9.47
C ASN A 155 -20.88 8.11 -8.22
N SER A 156 -20.35 6.97 -7.75
CA SER A 156 -20.96 6.13 -6.71
C SER A 156 -19.96 5.18 -6.06
N TYR A 157 -20.15 4.87 -4.77
CA TYR A 157 -19.40 3.83 -4.05
C TYR A 157 -19.96 2.41 -4.23
N LYS A 158 -21.06 2.25 -4.96
CA LYS A 158 -21.66 0.94 -5.25
C LYS A 158 -20.65 -0.10 -5.74
N PRO A 159 -19.67 0.18 -6.63
CA PRO A 159 -18.68 -0.81 -7.04
C PRO A 159 -17.85 -1.38 -5.89
N LEU A 160 -17.46 -0.54 -4.93
CA LEU A 160 -16.74 -0.96 -3.73
C LEU A 160 -17.67 -1.80 -2.85
N ASN A 161 -18.89 -1.33 -2.60
CA ASN A 161 -19.87 -2.01 -1.76
C ASN A 161 -20.26 -3.39 -2.32
N ASP A 162 -20.40 -3.52 -3.64
CA ASP A 162 -20.67 -4.78 -4.33
C ASP A 162 -19.48 -5.75 -4.20
N TYR A 163 -18.25 -5.23 -4.29
CA TYR A 163 -17.05 -6.04 -4.04
C TYR A 163 -16.98 -6.52 -2.59
N LEU A 164 -17.15 -5.62 -1.61
CA LEU A 164 -17.08 -5.99 -0.19
C LEU A 164 -18.15 -7.02 0.19
N LYS A 165 -19.27 -7.11 -0.54
CA LYS A 165 -20.30 -8.13 -0.34
C LYS A 165 -20.01 -9.45 -1.06
N SER A 166 -19.55 -9.40 -2.30
CA SER A 166 -19.46 -10.58 -3.17
C SER A 166 -18.05 -11.19 -3.27
N GLY A 167 -17.01 -10.38 -3.05
CA GLY A 167 -15.62 -10.74 -3.30
C GLY A 167 -15.29 -10.96 -4.78
N ILE A 168 -16.22 -10.71 -5.71
CA ILE A 168 -16.05 -10.99 -7.15
C ILE A 168 -15.32 -9.82 -7.83
N TRP A 169 -14.34 -10.14 -8.68
CA TRP A 169 -13.56 -9.15 -9.42
C TRP A 169 -13.27 -9.61 -10.87
N PRO A 170 -13.14 -8.68 -11.84
CA PRO A 170 -12.72 -9.00 -13.20
C PRO A 170 -11.24 -9.38 -13.25
N SER A 171 -10.80 -10.13 -14.27
CA SER A 171 -9.37 -10.43 -14.44
C SER A 171 -8.48 -9.18 -14.48
N ASN A 172 -7.20 -9.32 -14.06
CA ASN A 172 -6.21 -8.23 -14.07
C ASN A 172 -6.15 -7.51 -15.43
N GLN A 173 -6.25 -8.26 -16.53
CA GLN A 173 -6.31 -7.71 -17.87
C GLN A 173 -7.49 -6.74 -18.08
N LYS A 174 -8.68 -7.14 -17.64
CA LYS A 174 -9.89 -6.31 -17.73
C LYS A 174 -9.75 -5.07 -16.87
N MET A 175 -9.17 -5.20 -15.68
CA MET A 175 -8.90 -4.06 -14.79
C MET A 175 -7.94 -3.05 -15.42
N PHE A 176 -6.78 -3.49 -15.93
CA PHE A 176 -5.83 -2.61 -16.63
C PHE A 176 -6.47 -1.88 -17.80
N ASN A 177 -7.21 -2.61 -18.66
CA ASN A 177 -7.90 -2.01 -19.80
C ASN A 177 -8.94 -0.97 -19.39
N TYR A 178 -9.44 -1.03 -18.16
CA TYR A 178 -10.47 -0.14 -17.65
C TYR A 178 -9.88 1.18 -17.14
N PHE A 179 -8.87 1.12 -16.26
CA PHE A 179 -8.36 2.32 -15.59
C PHE A 179 -7.17 2.97 -16.30
N LEU A 180 -6.32 2.21 -17.00
CA LEU A 180 -5.21 2.78 -17.75
C LEU A 180 -5.72 3.41 -19.06
N PRO A 181 -5.29 4.63 -19.41
CA PRO A 181 -5.61 5.24 -20.69
C PRO A 181 -4.98 4.47 -21.85
N LYS A 182 -5.58 4.63 -23.04
CA LYS A 182 -5.14 4.00 -24.28
C LYS A 182 -4.24 4.94 -25.07
N ASP A 183 -3.09 5.29 -24.51
CA ASP A 183 -2.11 6.16 -25.15
C ASP A 183 -0.73 5.49 -25.25
N ASN A 184 0.15 6.09 -26.07
CA ASN A 184 1.47 5.54 -26.36
C ASN A 184 2.42 5.58 -25.15
N PHE A 185 2.19 6.49 -24.20
CA PHE A 185 3.00 6.63 -23.00
C PHE A 185 2.71 5.48 -22.01
N VAL A 186 1.44 5.10 -21.85
CA VAL A 186 1.00 4.10 -20.88
C VAL A 186 1.08 2.66 -21.40
N ASN A 187 1.07 2.45 -22.72
CA ASN A 187 1.14 1.11 -23.31
C ASN A 187 2.39 0.29 -22.88
N PRO A 188 3.61 0.84 -22.85
CA PRO A 188 4.79 0.14 -22.33
C PRO A 188 4.65 -0.25 -20.85
N LEU A 189 4.14 0.64 -20.00
CA LEU A 189 3.89 0.37 -18.57
C LEU A 189 2.95 -0.83 -18.40
N LYS A 190 1.85 -0.84 -19.15
CA LYS A 190 0.88 -1.94 -19.12
C LYS A 190 1.51 -3.28 -19.50
N ARG A 191 2.36 -3.31 -20.54
CA ARG A 191 3.08 -4.54 -20.93
C ARG A 191 4.03 -4.99 -19.83
N ALA A 192 4.81 -4.08 -19.24
CA ALA A 192 5.72 -4.40 -18.15
C ALA A 192 4.99 -5.02 -16.95
N LEU A 193 3.83 -4.48 -16.59
CA LEU A 193 2.99 -5.01 -15.51
C LEU A 193 2.43 -6.39 -15.80
N GLN A 194 1.98 -6.64 -17.03
CA GLN A 194 1.53 -7.96 -17.46
C GLN A 194 2.66 -8.98 -17.35
N THR A 195 3.86 -8.64 -17.84
CA THR A 195 5.04 -9.49 -17.73
C THR A 195 5.42 -9.76 -16.27
N ILE A 196 5.37 -8.76 -15.39
CA ILE A 196 5.64 -8.96 -13.97
C ILE A 196 4.61 -9.90 -13.34
N LEU A 197 3.32 -9.70 -13.62
CA LEU A 197 2.25 -10.57 -13.11
C LEU A 197 2.41 -12.01 -13.59
N GLU A 198 2.80 -12.22 -14.84
CA GLU A 198 3.12 -13.55 -15.38
C GLU A 198 4.31 -14.17 -14.64
N ASN A 199 5.38 -13.40 -14.40
CA ASN A 199 6.56 -13.87 -13.69
C ASN A 199 6.26 -14.27 -12.23
N VAL A 200 5.51 -13.45 -11.48
CA VAL A 200 5.11 -13.79 -10.10
C VAL A 200 4.01 -14.85 -10.06
N SER A 201 3.30 -15.10 -11.18
CA SER A 201 2.36 -16.22 -11.27
C SER A 201 3.09 -17.56 -11.27
N ASN A 202 4.27 -17.63 -11.89
CA ASN A 202 5.11 -18.84 -11.90
C ASN A 202 5.62 -19.20 -10.50
N THR A 203 5.78 -18.22 -9.61
CA THR A 203 6.09 -18.47 -8.20
C THR A 203 4.83 -18.74 -7.38
N SER A 204 3.65 -18.23 -7.77
CA SER A 204 2.39 -18.37 -7.01
C SER A 204 1.61 -19.67 -7.25
N HIS A 205 1.91 -20.40 -8.33
CA HIS A 205 1.29 -21.68 -8.66
C HIS A 205 2.24 -22.85 -8.35
N ALA A 206 1.81 -24.08 -8.67
CA ALA A 206 2.71 -25.23 -8.64
C ALA A 206 3.95 -24.91 -9.49
N TYR A 207 5.06 -24.64 -8.82
CA TYR A 207 6.29 -24.21 -9.46
C TYR A 207 6.96 -25.38 -10.18
N PRO A 208 7.69 -25.11 -11.27
CA PRO A 208 8.38 -26.16 -11.98
C PRO A 208 9.45 -26.83 -11.09
N PRO A 209 9.80 -28.11 -11.32
CA PRO A 209 10.69 -28.89 -10.45
C PRO A 209 12.03 -28.21 -10.15
N GLU A 210 12.52 -27.38 -11.06
CA GLU A 210 13.73 -26.59 -10.91
C GLU A 210 13.69 -25.52 -9.82
N LEU A 211 12.51 -25.00 -9.50
CA LEU A 211 12.28 -24.03 -8.43
C LEU A 211 11.84 -24.71 -7.12
N SER A 212 11.78 -26.04 -7.11
CA SER A 212 11.43 -26.81 -5.92
C SER A 212 12.52 -26.76 -4.88
N ALA A 213 12.19 -26.20 -3.71
CA ALA A 213 13.02 -26.31 -2.51
C ALA A 213 13.31 -27.77 -2.13
N ARG A 214 12.47 -28.71 -2.58
CA ARG A 214 12.69 -30.16 -2.36
C ARG A 214 13.88 -30.72 -3.14
N LYS A 215 14.47 -30.01 -4.12
CA LYS A 215 15.70 -30.47 -4.81
C LYS A 215 16.85 -30.78 -3.86
N ARG A 216 16.81 -30.32 -2.60
CA ARG A 216 17.78 -30.66 -1.54
C ARG A 216 17.20 -31.44 -0.36
N GLY A 217 15.93 -31.87 -0.39
CA GLY A 217 15.31 -32.70 0.66
C GLY A 217 15.17 -32.08 2.06
N ASN A 218 15.80 -30.93 2.33
CA ASN A 218 15.82 -30.29 3.64
C ASN A 218 14.93 -29.05 3.63
N LEU A 219 14.06 -28.94 4.64
CA LEU A 219 13.60 -27.63 5.11
C LEU A 219 14.85 -26.92 5.63
N ASN A 220 15.43 -26.02 4.83
CA ASN A 220 16.59 -25.24 5.25
C ASN A 220 16.12 -24.19 6.26
N PHE A 221 16.14 -24.55 7.54
CA PHE A 221 15.95 -23.59 8.63
C PHE A 221 17.18 -22.67 8.81
N GLU A 222 18.30 -23.03 8.19
CA GLU A 222 19.53 -22.25 8.16
C GLU A 222 19.41 -21.06 7.19
N TYR A 223 19.97 -19.93 7.59
CA TYR A 223 20.06 -18.73 6.77
C TYR A 223 21.04 -18.97 5.63
N GLN A 224 20.62 -18.65 4.40
CA GLN A 224 21.44 -18.77 3.21
C GLN A 224 21.71 -17.39 2.63
N GLN A 225 22.60 -17.32 1.64
CA GLN A 225 22.93 -16.07 0.97
C GLN A 225 21.66 -15.39 0.41
N GLU A 226 20.74 -16.19 -0.13
CA GLU A 226 19.44 -15.76 -0.66
C GLU A 226 18.58 -15.04 0.40
N THR A 227 18.73 -15.38 1.68
CA THR A 227 18.00 -14.73 2.78
C THR A 227 18.43 -13.28 3.00
N PHE A 228 19.65 -12.87 2.58
CA PHE A 228 20.04 -11.46 2.58
C PHE A 228 19.45 -10.67 1.41
N PHE A 229 19.00 -11.36 0.36
CA PHE A 229 18.59 -10.76 -0.92
C PHE A 229 17.11 -10.91 -1.23
N PHE A 230 16.29 -11.45 -0.31
CA PHE A 230 14.87 -11.70 -0.56
C PHE A 230 14.09 -10.43 -0.98
N TRP A 231 14.52 -9.26 -0.51
CA TRP A 231 13.91 -7.96 -0.79
C TRP A 231 14.29 -7.40 -2.17
N TYR A 232 15.33 -7.92 -2.81
CA TYR A 232 15.86 -7.33 -4.05
C TYR A 232 14.84 -7.36 -5.21
N PRO A 233 14.10 -8.47 -5.47
CA PRO A 233 13.05 -8.49 -6.48
C PRO A 233 11.93 -7.47 -6.24
N LEU A 234 11.62 -7.17 -4.97
CA LEU A 234 10.57 -6.23 -4.59
C LEU A 234 10.87 -4.81 -5.11
N ALA A 235 12.14 -4.42 -5.26
CA ALA A 235 12.50 -3.13 -5.85
C ALA A 235 12.02 -2.96 -7.30
N SER A 236 11.98 -4.05 -8.08
CA SER A 236 11.42 -4.06 -9.44
C SER A 236 9.89 -3.93 -9.39
N TYR A 237 9.24 -4.66 -8.49
CA TYR A 237 7.77 -4.64 -8.35
C TYR A 237 7.26 -3.25 -7.92
N PHE A 238 7.99 -2.58 -7.02
CA PHE A 238 7.68 -1.21 -6.64
C PHE A 238 7.67 -0.25 -7.80
N ASN A 239 8.63 -0.31 -8.73
CA ASN A 239 8.64 0.60 -9.88
C ASN A 239 7.32 0.52 -10.64
N SER A 240 6.86 -0.69 -10.93
CA SER A 240 5.65 -0.86 -11.72
C SER A 240 4.39 -0.47 -10.95
N VAL A 241 4.33 -0.74 -9.65
CA VAL A 241 3.23 -0.28 -8.78
C VAL A 241 3.21 1.25 -8.70
N LEU A 242 4.35 1.89 -8.41
CA LEU A 242 4.47 3.35 -8.33
C LEU A 242 4.11 4.02 -9.65
N TRP A 243 4.58 3.48 -10.78
CA TRP A 243 4.25 4.01 -12.11
C TRP A 243 2.75 3.92 -12.43
N ILE A 244 2.05 2.87 -11.99
CA ILE A 244 0.58 2.83 -12.08
C ILE A 244 -0.02 4.05 -11.36
N TYR A 245 0.44 4.31 -10.14
CA TYR A 245 -0.06 5.43 -9.35
C TYR A 245 0.30 6.78 -9.97
N TYR A 246 1.49 6.95 -10.54
CA TYR A 246 1.86 8.20 -11.24
C TYR A 246 1.02 8.46 -12.49
N VAL A 247 0.63 7.40 -13.20
CA VAL A 247 -0.30 7.52 -14.34
C VAL A 247 -1.73 7.79 -13.87
N MET A 248 -2.17 7.12 -12.81
CA MET A 248 -3.53 7.26 -12.29
C MET A 248 -3.78 8.55 -11.52
N PHE A 249 -2.76 9.06 -10.85
CA PHE A 249 -2.78 10.28 -10.04
C PHE A 249 -1.60 11.17 -10.44
N PRO A 250 -1.61 11.78 -11.63
CA PRO A 250 -0.46 12.55 -12.13
C PRO A 250 -0.17 13.80 -11.28
N MET A 251 -1.13 14.23 -10.45
CA MET A 251 -0.91 15.26 -9.43
C MET A 251 0.21 14.92 -8.43
N LEU A 252 0.58 13.64 -8.26
CA LEU A 252 1.77 13.22 -7.51
C LEU A 252 3.08 13.83 -8.02
N LEU A 253 3.10 14.35 -9.25
CA LEU A 253 4.29 14.94 -9.85
C LEU A 253 4.18 16.46 -10.02
N LYS A 254 3.20 17.07 -9.35
CA LYS A 254 2.94 18.52 -9.35
C LYS A 254 2.85 19.03 -7.90
N PRO A 255 3.98 19.13 -7.19
CA PRO A 255 3.98 19.64 -5.82
C PRO A 255 3.42 21.05 -5.73
N LYS A 256 2.77 21.35 -4.61
CA LYS A 256 2.18 22.66 -4.29
C LYS A 256 2.51 23.08 -2.86
N ASP A 257 2.50 24.38 -2.60
CA ASP A 257 2.54 24.93 -1.24
C ASP A 257 1.12 24.93 -0.65
N ILE A 258 0.69 23.74 -0.22
CA ILE A 258 -0.66 23.48 0.28
C ILE A 258 -1.00 24.40 1.46
N ILE A 259 -0.06 24.57 2.41
CA ILE A 259 -0.29 25.37 3.61
C ILE A 259 -0.39 26.85 3.28
N ARG A 260 0.44 27.38 2.37
CA ARG A 260 0.32 28.78 1.93
C ARG A 260 -1.05 29.06 1.31
N LYS A 261 -1.62 28.10 0.60
CA LYS A 261 -2.87 28.30 -0.14
C LYS A 261 -4.13 28.03 0.67
N PHE A 262 -4.10 27.05 1.57
CA PHE A 262 -5.29 26.54 2.27
C PHE A 262 -5.16 26.50 3.79
N GLY A 263 -4.00 26.83 4.34
CA GLY A 263 -3.72 26.64 5.77
C GLY A 263 -3.80 25.16 6.14
N PHE A 264 -4.33 24.87 7.32
CA PHE A 264 -4.46 23.52 7.86
C PHE A 264 -5.78 22.83 7.48
N ASN A 265 -6.66 23.51 6.73
CA ASN A 265 -7.95 22.99 6.25
C ASN A 265 -7.93 22.78 4.73
N PHE A 266 -6.94 22.03 4.24
CA PHE A 266 -6.73 21.79 2.82
C PHE A 266 -7.60 20.64 2.28
N PRO A 267 -7.94 20.65 0.98
CA PRO A 267 -8.68 19.54 0.38
C PRO A 267 -7.80 18.28 0.31
N ILE A 268 -8.33 17.18 0.84
CA ILE A 268 -7.65 15.89 0.92
C ILE A 268 -7.63 15.23 -0.46
N GLY A 269 -6.49 14.64 -0.84
CA GLY A 269 -6.39 13.82 -2.04
C GLY A 269 -6.34 14.58 -3.37
N LEU A 270 -6.08 15.89 -3.35
CA LEU A 270 -5.93 16.69 -4.58
C LEU A 270 -4.51 17.18 -4.83
N PHE A 271 -3.75 17.42 -3.77
CA PHE A 271 -2.43 18.03 -3.84
C PHE A 271 -1.44 17.23 -3.01
N ILE A 272 -0.18 17.27 -3.45
CA ILE A 272 0.96 16.85 -2.64
C ILE A 272 1.89 18.03 -2.41
N SER A 273 2.64 17.98 -1.31
CA SER A 273 3.67 18.99 -1.05
C SER A 273 5.01 18.58 -1.64
N GLU A 274 5.95 19.54 -1.66
CA GLU A 274 7.36 19.31 -1.98
C GLU A 274 8.00 18.20 -1.13
N TYR A 275 7.50 17.96 0.10
CA TYR A 275 8.04 16.93 0.98
C TYR A 275 7.75 15.53 0.45
N GLN A 276 6.52 15.26 0.00
CA GLN A 276 6.19 13.97 -0.61
C GLN A 276 6.82 13.84 -2.00
N PHE A 277 6.83 14.93 -2.78
CA PHE A 277 7.34 14.93 -4.16
C PHE A 277 8.78 14.42 -4.27
N LYS A 278 9.65 14.79 -3.32
CA LYS A 278 11.05 14.32 -3.30
C LYS A 278 11.18 12.79 -3.39
N PHE A 279 10.30 12.03 -2.76
CA PHE A 279 10.36 10.56 -2.86
C PHE A 279 9.94 10.09 -4.26
N PHE A 280 8.91 10.69 -4.84
CA PHE A 280 8.44 10.35 -6.19
C PHE A 280 9.50 10.67 -7.23
N GLU A 281 10.12 11.85 -7.15
CA GLU A 281 11.23 12.28 -8.00
C GLU A 281 12.37 11.25 -7.98
N LEU A 282 12.82 10.84 -6.80
CA LEU A 282 13.92 9.87 -6.63
C LEU A 282 13.57 8.47 -7.14
N THR A 283 12.29 8.12 -7.27
CA THR A 283 11.90 6.82 -7.85
C THR A 283 11.94 6.79 -9.37
N LEU A 284 11.93 7.96 -10.03
CA LEU A 284 11.80 8.08 -11.48
C LEU A 284 13.14 8.11 -12.22
N ASN A 285 14.29 8.23 -11.55
CA ASN A 285 15.65 7.98 -12.09
C ASN A 285 15.86 8.22 -13.60
N GLY A 286 15.56 9.44 -14.08
CA GLY A 286 15.72 9.84 -15.50
C GLY A 286 14.43 9.91 -16.31
N ASP A 287 13.37 9.25 -15.88
CA ASP A 287 12.04 9.24 -16.53
C ASP A 287 11.15 10.42 -16.11
N LEU A 288 11.56 11.20 -15.10
CA LEU A 288 10.77 12.30 -14.53
C LEU A 288 10.21 13.23 -15.61
N ASN A 289 11.04 13.64 -16.56
CA ASN A 289 10.64 14.58 -17.62
C ASN A 289 9.52 14.01 -18.50
N GLU A 290 9.54 12.71 -18.80
CA GLU A 290 8.50 12.06 -19.61
C GLU A 290 7.18 11.96 -18.82
N PHE A 291 7.26 11.64 -17.53
CA PHE A 291 6.08 11.66 -16.67
C PHE A 291 5.50 13.08 -16.48
N ILE A 292 6.33 14.11 -16.31
CA ILE A 292 5.87 15.50 -16.21
C ILE A 292 5.21 15.95 -17.51
N LYS A 293 5.77 15.60 -18.67
CA LYS A 293 5.13 15.85 -19.98
C LYS A 293 3.76 15.18 -20.03
N TYR A 294 3.67 13.92 -19.63
CA TYR A 294 2.39 13.21 -19.54
C TYR A 294 1.39 13.93 -18.63
N CYS A 295 1.80 14.33 -17.41
CA CYS A 295 0.95 15.06 -16.47
C CYS A 295 0.33 16.31 -17.10
N ASN A 296 1.13 17.08 -17.85
CA ASN A 296 0.67 18.30 -18.52
C ASN A 296 -0.36 18.05 -19.64
N THR A 297 -0.48 16.81 -20.14
CA THR A 297 -1.50 16.44 -21.14
C THR A 297 -2.84 16.07 -20.54
N VAL A 298 -2.88 15.72 -19.24
CA VAL A 298 -4.08 15.24 -18.55
C VAL A 298 -4.96 16.41 -18.13
N ASP A 299 -6.21 16.44 -18.56
CA ASP A 299 -7.12 17.56 -18.28
C ASP A 299 -7.45 17.71 -16.79
N GLU A 300 -7.60 16.59 -16.07
CA GLU A 300 -7.82 16.59 -14.61
C GLU A 300 -6.70 17.35 -13.86
N VAL A 301 -5.45 17.26 -14.32
CA VAL A 301 -4.33 18.01 -13.74
C VAL A 301 -4.49 19.51 -14.00
N LYS A 302 -4.86 19.89 -15.23
CA LYS A 302 -5.05 21.30 -15.61
C LYS A 302 -6.18 21.94 -14.81
N ASP A 303 -7.28 21.21 -14.61
CA ASP A 303 -8.44 21.66 -13.82
C ASP A 303 -8.06 21.87 -12.34
N ILE A 304 -7.31 20.93 -11.77
CA ILE A 304 -6.81 21.03 -10.39
C ILE A 304 -5.78 22.17 -10.24
N GLU A 305 -4.89 22.36 -11.23
CA GLU A 305 -3.97 23.49 -11.25
C GLU A 305 -4.72 24.82 -11.34
N ALA A 306 -5.72 24.94 -12.21
CA ALA A 306 -6.57 26.14 -12.30
C ALA A 306 -7.31 26.41 -10.99
N PHE A 307 -7.84 25.37 -10.34
CA PHE A 307 -8.45 25.50 -9.01
C PHE A 307 -7.46 26.01 -7.96
N TYR A 308 -6.24 25.48 -7.93
CA TYR A 308 -5.18 25.97 -7.04
C TYR A 308 -4.88 27.44 -7.30
N GLU A 309 -4.60 27.82 -8.55
CA GLU A 309 -4.24 29.21 -8.90
C GLU A 309 -5.39 30.21 -8.67
N SER A 310 -6.64 29.74 -8.66
CA SER A 310 -7.81 30.58 -8.35
C SER A 310 -7.87 31.07 -6.89
N LYS A 311 -7.11 30.45 -5.99
CA LYS A 311 -7.06 30.83 -4.57
C LYS A 311 -5.98 31.88 -4.33
N SER A 312 -6.26 32.86 -3.48
CA SER A 312 -5.21 33.78 -3.00
C SER A 312 -4.35 33.10 -1.95
N ASP A 313 -3.09 33.51 -1.87
CA ASP A 313 -2.18 33.06 -0.82
C ASP A 313 -2.61 33.63 0.54
N LEU A 314 -2.55 32.79 1.58
CA LEU A 314 -2.84 33.20 2.95
C LEU A 314 -1.63 33.90 3.58
N SER A 315 -1.92 34.92 4.36
CA SER A 315 -0.98 35.54 5.28
C SER A 315 -0.60 34.58 6.41
N ASN A 316 0.53 34.85 7.07
CA ASN A 316 0.98 34.00 8.18
C ASN A 316 0.00 34.00 9.37
N ASN A 317 -0.80 35.06 9.55
CA ASN A 317 -1.81 35.12 10.59
C ASN A 317 -3.00 34.22 10.24
N GLU A 318 -3.50 34.29 9.01
CA GLU A 318 -4.59 33.41 8.52
C GLU A 318 -4.19 31.92 8.59
N ILE A 319 -2.93 31.60 8.25
CA ILE A 319 -2.41 30.22 8.40
C ILE A 319 -2.47 29.78 9.87
N LYS A 320 -2.01 30.62 10.80
CA LYS A 320 -2.06 30.30 12.23
C LYS A 320 -3.50 30.17 12.75
N GLU A 321 -4.39 31.05 12.32
CA GLU A 321 -5.82 31.02 12.69
C GLU A 321 -6.53 29.77 12.16
N SER A 322 -6.04 29.19 11.05
CA SER A 322 -6.59 27.93 10.53
C SER A 322 -6.23 26.69 11.36
N TRP A 323 -5.30 26.81 12.32
CA TRP A 323 -4.95 25.72 13.24
C TRP A 323 -5.97 25.61 14.36
N THR A 324 -6.72 24.50 14.37
CA THR A 324 -7.83 24.26 15.30
C THR A 324 -7.54 23.16 16.32
N GLU A 325 -6.33 22.61 16.32
CA GLU A 325 -5.95 21.51 17.19
C GLU A 325 -5.56 22.02 18.59
N GLU A 326 -5.79 21.18 19.60
CA GLU A 326 -5.48 21.50 20.99
C GLU A 326 -3.97 21.64 21.25
N GLU A 327 -3.15 20.93 20.47
CA GLU A 327 -1.69 20.98 20.59
C GLU A 327 -1.12 22.28 20.03
N GLU A 328 -0.06 22.79 20.65
CA GLU A 328 0.62 23.99 20.17
C GLU A 328 1.24 23.79 18.78
N LEU A 329 0.96 24.71 17.86
CA LEU A 329 1.54 24.70 16.52
C LEU A 329 3.05 25.03 16.58
N ARG A 330 3.88 23.98 16.56
CA ARG A 330 5.35 24.12 16.59
C ARG A 330 5.92 24.75 15.32
N SER A 331 5.36 24.39 14.15
CA SER A 331 5.75 24.93 12.83
C SER A 331 4.72 24.55 11.77
N ASN A 332 4.70 25.25 10.64
CA ASN A 332 3.81 24.93 9.52
C ASN A 332 4.01 23.49 9.01
N PHE A 333 5.26 23.05 8.91
CA PHE A 333 5.59 21.67 8.55
C PHE A 333 5.10 20.68 9.61
N GLY A 334 5.36 20.96 10.89
CA GLY A 334 4.90 20.10 11.99
C GLY A 334 3.37 19.97 12.03
N GLY A 335 2.64 21.06 11.84
CA GLY A 335 1.18 21.04 11.76
C GLY A 335 0.67 20.27 10.55
N TYR A 336 1.26 20.48 9.37
CA TYR A 336 0.91 19.74 8.14
C TYR A 336 1.05 18.23 8.32
N ILE A 337 2.21 17.79 8.83
CA ILE A 337 2.47 16.36 9.06
C ILE A 337 1.53 15.80 10.13
N SER A 338 1.23 16.56 11.18
CA SER A 338 0.32 16.12 12.24
C SER A 338 -1.09 15.85 11.71
N ILE A 339 -1.58 16.71 10.81
CA ILE A 339 -2.87 16.51 10.15
C ILE A 339 -2.84 15.28 9.24
N LEU A 340 -1.80 15.13 8.41
CA LEU A 340 -1.67 13.95 7.55
C LEU A 340 -1.66 12.66 8.37
N VAL A 341 -0.88 12.59 9.44
CA VAL A 341 -0.83 11.42 10.32
C VAL A 341 -2.20 11.09 10.91
N LYS A 342 -2.97 12.11 11.34
CA LYS A 342 -4.36 11.93 11.82
C LYS A 342 -5.25 11.36 10.72
N LEU A 343 -5.21 11.92 9.51
CA LEU A 343 -6.01 11.47 8.38
C LEU A 343 -5.69 10.03 8.00
N ARG A 344 -4.40 9.70 7.84
CA ARG A 344 -3.93 8.34 7.56
C ARG A 344 -4.41 7.34 8.61
N LYS A 345 -4.37 7.71 9.90
CA LYS A 345 -4.88 6.87 10.99
C LYS A 345 -6.38 6.63 10.86
N VAL A 346 -7.16 7.67 10.58
CA VAL A 346 -8.61 7.57 10.38
C VAL A 346 -8.93 6.65 9.19
N HIS A 347 -8.21 6.82 8.08
CA HIS A 347 -8.39 5.98 6.90
C HIS A 347 -8.09 4.51 7.18
N GLU A 348 -6.98 4.21 7.86
CA GLU A 348 -6.63 2.84 8.23
C GLU A 348 -7.69 2.23 9.16
N ILE A 349 -8.17 2.97 10.16
CA ILE A 349 -9.23 2.51 11.07
C ILE A 349 -10.49 2.12 10.29
N ILE A 350 -10.95 2.99 9.39
CA ILE A 350 -12.20 2.77 8.66
C ILE A 350 -12.03 1.65 7.64
N ALA A 351 -10.92 1.63 6.89
CA ALA A 351 -10.60 0.56 5.96
C ALA A 351 -10.55 -0.82 6.64
N ASN A 352 -9.92 -0.91 7.81
CA ASN A 352 -9.89 -2.13 8.61
C ASN A 352 -11.27 -2.51 9.14
N LYS A 353 -12.10 -1.55 9.53
CA LYS A 353 -13.47 -1.83 9.99
C LYS A 353 -14.34 -2.47 8.91
N CYS A 354 -14.12 -2.11 7.64
CA CYS A 354 -14.84 -2.72 6.51
C CYS A 354 -14.60 -4.23 6.38
N THR A 355 -13.46 -4.75 6.85
CA THR A 355 -13.19 -6.21 6.86
C THR A 355 -13.85 -6.91 8.04
N MET A 356 -13.93 -6.24 9.20
CA MET A 356 -14.47 -6.82 10.43
C MET A 356 -15.99 -7.04 10.36
N ILE A 357 -16.75 -6.12 9.76
CA ILE A 357 -18.21 -6.23 9.63
C ILE A 357 -18.63 -7.47 8.81
N ASN A 358 -17.78 -7.92 7.88
CA ASN A 358 -18.02 -9.15 7.12
C ASN A 358 -17.56 -10.42 7.86
N ARG A 359 -16.58 -10.33 8.78
CA ARG A 359 -16.19 -11.46 9.65
C ARG A 359 -17.29 -11.86 10.62
N GLU A 360 -18.09 -10.92 11.13
CA GLU A 360 -19.26 -11.21 11.98
C GLU A 360 -20.34 -12.04 11.25
N LYS A 361 -20.33 -12.11 9.92
CA LYS A 361 -21.19 -13.03 9.15
C LYS A 361 -20.56 -14.42 8.96
N LEU A 362 -19.25 -14.54 9.09
CA LEU A 362 -18.53 -15.82 8.99
C LEU A 362 -18.53 -16.59 10.32
N SER A 363 -18.92 -15.99 11.44
CA SER A 363 -19.12 -16.72 12.70
C SER A 363 -20.22 -17.79 12.61
N ASP A 364 -21.07 -17.77 11.58
CA ASP A 364 -22.01 -18.86 11.30
C ASP A 364 -21.32 -20.14 10.79
N ILE A 365 -20.08 -20.05 10.27
CA ILE A 365 -19.27 -21.23 9.91
C ILE A 365 -18.84 -22.01 11.16
N SER A 366 -18.78 -21.36 12.33
CA SER A 366 -18.42 -22.02 13.60
C SER A 366 -19.46 -23.05 14.07
N ASN A 367 -20.66 -23.03 13.48
CA ASN A 367 -21.71 -24.01 13.73
C ASN A 367 -21.67 -25.24 12.81
N ILE A 368 -20.83 -25.23 11.76
CA ILE A 368 -20.65 -26.37 10.87
C ILE A 368 -19.59 -27.27 11.47
N SER A 369 -19.96 -28.50 11.81
CA SER A 369 -19.00 -29.46 12.37
C SER A 369 -17.93 -29.81 11.34
N ILE A 370 -16.67 -29.98 11.76
CA ILE A 370 -15.58 -30.50 10.91
C ILE A 370 -16.00 -31.82 10.24
N ASN A 371 -16.81 -32.64 10.93
CA ASN A 371 -17.34 -33.88 10.38
C ASN A 371 -18.34 -33.65 9.23
N GLU A 372 -19.12 -32.57 9.29
CA GLU A 372 -20.01 -32.17 8.20
C GLU A 372 -19.19 -31.68 7.00
N MET A 373 -18.17 -30.84 7.23
CA MET A 373 -17.25 -30.36 6.18
C MET A 373 -16.48 -31.50 5.49
N ASN A 374 -16.18 -32.58 6.21
CA ASN A 374 -15.49 -33.75 5.66
C ASN A 374 -16.42 -34.68 4.87
N SER A 375 -17.74 -34.46 4.92
CA SER A 375 -18.67 -35.28 4.16
C SER A 375 -18.70 -34.85 2.69
N PHE A 376 -18.64 -35.81 1.78
CA PHE A 376 -18.82 -35.54 0.34
C PHE A 376 -20.16 -34.84 0.04
N ALA A 377 -21.21 -35.16 0.82
CA ALA A 377 -22.53 -34.54 0.72
C ALA A 377 -22.51 -33.03 1.00
N PHE A 378 -21.65 -32.55 1.90
CA PHE A 378 -21.46 -31.13 2.15
C PHE A 378 -20.88 -30.42 0.91
N TRP A 379 -19.83 -31.00 0.31
CA TRP A 379 -19.24 -30.47 -0.92
C TRP A 379 -20.22 -30.49 -2.10
N GLN A 380 -21.06 -31.52 -2.21
CA GLN A 380 -22.11 -31.58 -3.24
C GLN A 380 -23.19 -30.51 -3.07
N LYS A 381 -23.55 -30.13 -1.83
CA LYS A 381 -24.51 -29.05 -1.57
C LYS A 381 -23.95 -27.68 -1.94
N GLY A 382 -22.67 -27.43 -1.68
CA GLY A 382 -21.99 -26.17 -2.01
C GLY A 382 -21.88 -25.89 -3.51
N ILE A 383 -21.83 -26.93 -4.36
CA ILE A 383 -21.73 -26.80 -5.82
C ILE A 383 -23.04 -26.28 -6.45
N LYS A 384 -24.19 -26.35 -5.76
CA LYS A 384 -25.49 -25.88 -6.29
C LYS A 384 -25.78 -24.38 -6.06
N ILE A 385 -24.85 -23.62 -5.45
CA ILE A 385 -25.02 -22.19 -5.13
C ILE A 385 -24.08 -21.28 -5.97
N GLN A 386 -23.50 -21.80 -7.04
CA GLN A 386 -22.93 -20.97 -8.13
C GLN A 386 -23.82 -21.05 -9.35
#